data_AF-A0A0B1U1C3-F1
#
_entry.id   AF-A0A0B1U1C3-F1
#
_cell.length_a   1.000
_cell.length_b   1.000
_cell.length_c   1.000
_cell.angle_alpha   90.00
_cell.angle_beta   90.00
_cell.angle_gamma   90.00
#
_symmetry.space_group_name_H-M   'P 1'
#
loop_
_entity.id
_entity.type
_entity.pdbx_description
1 polymer ?
#
loop_
_entity_poly.entity_id
_entity_poly.type
_entity_poly.pdbx_seq_one_letter_code
_entity_poly.pdbx_strand_id
1 'polypeptide(L)'
;MAQGRAAVAALGRRQAVQAALALPPDVADVRPLAELMRDLTAARTAVAAHTAALADRERALTAFAEGVGQRLAALGACPLCGGELSAESFLGGSHRHQPSAVSEAS
;
A
#
# COMPACT_ATOMS: atom_id res chain seq x y z
N MET A 1 -40.71 66.13 -22.82
CA MET A 1 -40.85 66.09 -21.34
C MET A 1 -41.37 64.75 -20.78
N ALA A 2 -42.33 64.06 -21.42
CA ALA A 2 -42.91 62.81 -20.87
C ALA A 2 -41.97 61.59 -20.98
N GLN A 3 -41.24 61.43 -22.10
CA GLN A 3 -40.30 60.31 -22.31
C GLN A 3 -39.13 60.28 -21.31
N GLY A 4 -38.61 61.43 -20.91
CA GLY A 4 -37.53 61.52 -19.91
C GLY A 4 -37.96 61.00 -18.53
N ARG A 5 -39.22 61.27 -18.12
CA ARG A 5 -39.76 60.80 -16.84
C ARG A 5 -39.96 59.28 -16.81
N ALA A 6 -40.40 58.69 -17.92
CA ALA A 6 -40.56 57.25 -18.05
C ALA A 6 -39.22 56.50 -17.96
N ALA A 7 -38.16 57.06 -18.59
CA ALA A 7 -36.81 56.50 -18.52
C ALA A 7 -36.25 56.52 -17.08
N VAL A 8 -36.42 57.63 -16.36
CA VAL A 8 -36.00 57.74 -14.95
C VAL A 8 -36.74 56.74 -14.05
N ALA A 9 -38.06 56.57 -14.23
CA ALA A 9 -38.84 55.60 -13.48
C ALA A 9 -38.42 54.15 -13.76
N ALA A 10 -38.07 53.83 -15.01
CA ALA A 10 -37.56 52.50 -15.37
C ALA A 10 -36.18 52.22 -14.75
N LEU A 11 -35.31 53.23 -14.68
CA LEU A 11 -34.01 53.14 -14.03
C LEU A 11 -34.16 52.91 -12.51
N GLY A 12 -35.04 53.67 -11.86
CA GLY A 12 -35.33 53.53 -10.43
C GLY A 12 -35.88 52.14 -10.08
N ARG A 13 -36.73 51.56 -10.93
CA ARG A 13 -37.21 50.17 -10.74
C ARG A 13 -36.09 49.15 -10.83
N ARG A 14 -35.15 49.29 -11.78
CA ARG A 14 -34.00 48.37 -11.87
C ARG A 14 -33.08 48.47 -10.67
N GLN A 15 -32.83 49.70 -10.19
CA GLN A 15 -32.02 49.91 -8.98
C GLN A 15 -32.69 49.30 -7.74
N ALA A 16 -34.00 49.46 -7.58
CA ALA A 16 -34.74 48.85 -6.48
C ALA A 16 -34.69 47.31 -6.54
N VAL A 17 -34.84 46.72 -7.73
CA VAL A 17 -34.72 45.27 -7.93
C VAL A 17 -33.30 44.78 -7.61
N GLN A 18 -32.26 45.49 -8.03
CA GLN A 18 -30.87 45.12 -7.73
C GLN A 18 -30.55 45.26 -6.23
N ALA A 19 -31.03 46.32 -5.58
CA ALA A 19 -30.84 46.53 -4.14
C ALA A 19 -31.58 45.48 -3.30
N ALA A 20 -32.63 44.87 -3.84
CA ALA A 20 -33.38 43.79 -3.18
C ALA A 20 -32.74 42.40 -3.37
N LEU A 21 -31.69 42.27 -4.19
CA LEU A 21 -30.96 41.02 -4.31
C LEU A 21 -30.14 40.80 -3.03
N ALA A 22 -30.30 39.62 -2.43
CA ALA A 22 -29.44 39.20 -1.33
C ALA A 22 -27.99 39.12 -1.82
N LEU A 23 -27.05 39.39 -0.91
CA LEU A 23 -25.64 39.15 -1.18
C LEU A 23 -25.46 37.67 -1.60
N PRO A 24 -24.63 37.38 -2.61
CA PRO A 24 -24.24 36.01 -2.88
C PRO A 24 -23.67 35.37 -1.59
N PRO A 25 -23.94 34.07 -1.36
CA PRO A 25 -23.43 33.39 -0.18
C PRO A 25 -21.91 33.35 -0.20
N ASP A 26 -21.30 33.31 0.98
CA ASP A 26 -19.86 33.13 1.11
C ASP A 26 -19.43 31.77 0.54
N VAL A 27 -18.29 31.77 -0.14
CA VAL A 27 -17.67 30.54 -0.63
C VAL A 27 -16.98 29.80 0.50
N ALA A 28 -17.19 28.48 0.55
CA ALA A 28 -16.55 27.62 1.54
C ALA A 28 -15.02 27.56 1.32
N ASP A 29 -14.28 27.45 2.42
CA ASP A 29 -12.84 27.23 2.38
C ASP A 29 -12.51 25.80 1.91
N VAL A 30 -11.82 25.68 0.79
CA VAL A 30 -11.47 24.39 0.16
C VAL A 30 -10.12 23.84 0.63
N ARG A 31 -9.35 24.57 1.46
CA ARG A 31 -8.03 24.12 1.93
C ARG A 31 -8.07 22.77 2.66
N PRO A 32 -9.02 22.49 3.56
CA PRO A 32 -9.08 21.19 4.25
C PRO A 32 -9.32 20.02 3.28
N LEU A 33 -10.10 20.25 2.21
CA LEU A 33 -10.32 19.22 1.18
C LEU A 33 -9.05 18.96 0.38
N ALA A 34 -8.31 20.02 0.02
CA ALA A 34 -7.03 19.88 -0.68
C ALA A 34 -5.96 19.17 0.17
N GLU A 35 -5.94 19.40 1.48
CA GLU A 35 -5.11 18.66 2.45
C GLU A 35 -5.47 17.18 2.45
N LEU A 36 -6.75 16.85 2.63
CA LEU A 36 -7.21 15.46 2.62
C LEU A 36 -6.87 14.74 1.31
N MET A 37 -7.00 15.41 0.16
CA MET A 37 -6.64 14.83 -1.13
C MET A 37 -5.14 14.55 -1.27
N ARG A 38 -4.29 15.41 -0.69
CA ARG A 38 -2.83 15.18 -0.64
C ARG A 38 -2.51 13.98 0.24
N ASP A 39 -3.11 13.90 1.42
CA ASP A 39 -2.89 12.81 2.37
C ASP A 39 -3.34 11.46 1.80
N LEU A 40 -4.51 11.42 1.15
CA LEU A 40 -5.01 10.23 0.46
C LEU A 40 -4.08 9.79 -0.67
N THR A 41 -3.55 10.74 -1.43
CA THR A 41 -2.60 10.43 -2.50
C THR A 41 -1.30 9.85 -1.93
N ALA A 42 -0.76 10.46 -0.88
CA ALA A 42 0.43 9.97 -0.20
C ALA A 42 0.23 8.56 0.39
N ALA A 43 -0.91 8.32 1.03
CA ALA A 43 -1.27 7.01 1.57
C ALA A 43 -1.37 5.94 0.47
N ARG A 44 -1.99 6.26 -0.67
CA ARG A 44 -2.07 5.34 -1.82
C ARG A 44 -0.70 4.99 -2.36
N THR A 45 0.19 5.97 -2.50
CA THR A 45 1.57 5.74 -2.95
C THR A 45 2.34 4.87 -1.95
N ALA A 46 2.19 5.11 -0.64
CA ALA A 46 2.81 4.29 0.39
C ALA A 46 2.32 2.84 0.34
N VAL A 47 1.01 2.62 0.22
CA VAL A 47 0.45 1.27 0.08
C VAL A 47 1.03 0.57 -1.14
N ALA A 48 1.06 1.22 -2.31
CA ALA A 48 1.63 0.65 -3.52
C ALA A 48 3.10 0.25 -3.33
N ALA A 49 3.91 1.12 -2.71
CA ALA A 49 5.32 0.82 -2.41
C ALA A 49 5.47 -0.38 -1.46
N HIS A 50 4.66 -0.45 -0.41
CA HIS A 50 4.70 -1.58 0.53
C HIS A 50 4.25 -2.90 -0.12
N THR A 51 3.23 -2.86 -0.98
CA THR A 51 2.80 -4.05 -1.72
C THR A 51 3.88 -4.56 -2.67
N ALA A 52 4.59 -3.66 -3.36
CA ALA A 52 5.71 -4.04 -4.22
C ALA A 52 6.84 -4.66 -3.40
N ALA A 53 7.22 -4.02 -2.28
CA ALA A 53 8.27 -4.52 -1.39
C ALA A 53 7.94 -5.88 -0.74
N LEU A 54 6.66 -6.14 -0.45
CA LEU A 54 6.22 -7.45 0.03
C LEU A 54 6.40 -8.52 -1.06
N ALA A 55 5.93 -8.24 -2.28
CA ALA A 55 6.08 -9.16 -3.40
C ALA A 55 7.56 -9.44 -3.75
N ASP A 56 8.44 -8.44 -3.64
CA ASP A 56 9.89 -8.62 -3.80
C ASP A 56 10.46 -9.55 -2.72
N ARG A 57 10.06 -9.36 -1.45
CA ARG A 57 10.52 -10.21 -0.35
C ARG A 57 10.03 -11.65 -0.48
N GLU A 58 8.78 -11.85 -0.89
CA GLU A 58 8.24 -13.18 -1.15
C GLU A 58 9.04 -13.89 -2.24
N ARG A 59 9.31 -13.22 -3.37
CA ARG A 59 10.18 -13.76 -4.42
C ARG A 59 11.58 -14.11 -3.92
N ALA A 60 12.17 -13.23 -3.11
CA ALA A 60 13.50 -13.47 -2.54
C ALA A 60 13.52 -14.69 -1.61
N LEU A 61 12.49 -14.87 -0.78
CA LEU A 61 12.36 -16.03 0.10
C LEU A 61 12.17 -17.32 -0.70
N THR A 62 11.36 -17.31 -1.75
CA THR A 62 11.18 -18.46 -2.64
C THR A 62 12.51 -18.84 -3.31
N ALA A 63 13.19 -17.86 -3.92
CA ALA A 63 14.48 -18.11 -4.58
C ALA A 63 15.55 -18.61 -3.60
N PHE A 64 15.57 -18.08 -2.38
CA PHE A 64 16.47 -18.55 -1.32
C PHE A 64 16.17 -20.00 -0.92
N ALA A 65 14.90 -20.33 -0.68
CA ALA A 65 14.49 -21.69 -0.31
C ALA A 65 14.83 -22.71 -1.42
N GLU A 66 14.60 -22.34 -2.68
CA GLU A 66 14.99 -23.15 -3.84
C GLU A 66 16.51 -23.35 -3.91
N GLY A 67 17.29 -22.27 -3.74
CA GLY A 67 18.75 -22.35 -3.72
C GLY A 67 19.30 -23.22 -2.60
N VAL A 68 18.71 -23.13 -1.41
CA VAL A 68 19.02 -24.03 -0.28
C VAL A 68 18.69 -25.47 -0.65
N GLY A 69 17.52 -25.74 -1.24
CA GLY A 69 17.14 -27.09 -1.67
C GLY A 69 18.10 -27.68 -2.70
N GLN A 70 18.50 -26.90 -3.71
CA GLN A 70 19.50 -27.33 -4.69
C GLN A 70 20.84 -27.66 -4.04
N ARG A 71 21.28 -26.83 -3.07
CA ARG A 71 22.54 -27.06 -2.37
C ARG A 71 22.50 -28.33 -1.51
N LEU A 72 21.40 -28.56 -0.81
CA LEU A 72 21.24 -29.75 0.03
C LEU A 72 21.15 -31.02 -0.81
N ALA A 73 20.42 -30.98 -1.93
CA ALA A 73 20.38 -32.09 -2.89
C ALA A 73 21.79 -32.42 -3.42
N ALA A 74 22.63 -31.42 -3.68
CA ALA A 74 24.01 -31.62 -4.10
C ALA A 74 24.91 -32.22 -2.99
N LEU A 75 24.59 -32.01 -1.72
CA LEU A 75 25.28 -32.63 -0.58
C LEU A 75 24.82 -34.08 -0.35
N GLY A 76 23.56 -34.38 -0.66
CA GLY A 76 22.95 -35.71 -0.56
C GLY A 76 22.58 -36.12 0.88
N ALA A 77 23.48 -35.95 1.84
CA ALA A 77 23.27 -36.27 3.25
C ALA A 77 23.90 -35.23 4.19
N CYS A 78 23.50 -35.25 5.46
CA CYS A 78 24.10 -34.40 6.48
C CYS A 78 25.57 -34.80 6.71
N PRO A 79 26.54 -33.89 6.52
CA PRO A 79 27.96 -34.22 6.64
C PRO A 79 28.40 -34.53 8.07
N LEU A 80 27.58 -34.22 9.07
CA LEU A 80 27.91 -34.45 10.49
C LEU A 80 27.41 -35.81 11.00
N CYS A 81 26.25 -36.28 10.54
CA CYS A 81 25.61 -37.48 11.10
C CYS A 81 25.22 -38.52 10.04
N GLY A 82 25.37 -38.23 8.75
CA GLY A 82 24.98 -39.12 7.65
C GLY A 82 23.47 -39.26 7.43
N GLY A 83 22.64 -38.58 8.23
CA GLY A 83 21.19 -38.59 8.09
C GLY A 83 20.67 -37.87 6.84
N GLU A 84 19.44 -38.17 6.45
CA GLU A 84 18.75 -37.50 5.34
C GLU A 84 18.54 -36.01 5.67
N LEU A 85 18.85 -35.14 4.71
CA LEU A 85 18.78 -33.69 4.87
C LEU A 85 17.99 -33.07 3.72
N SER A 86 16.76 -32.64 4.03
CA SER A 86 15.88 -31.94 3.07
C SER A 86 15.84 -30.43 3.34
N ALA A 87 15.43 -29.63 2.36
CA ALA A 87 15.28 -28.18 2.52
C ALA A 87 14.32 -27.79 3.64
N GLU A 88 13.18 -28.48 3.72
CA GLU A 88 12.15 -28.22 4.72
C GLU A 88 12.65 -28.52 6.13
N SER A 89 13.32 -29.67 6.31
CA SER A 89 13.93 -30.07 7.59
C SER A 89 15.05 -29.10 8.03
N PHE A 90 15.87 -28.65 7.09
CA PHE A 90 16.96 -27.70 7.34
C PHE A 90 16.45 -26.30 7.69
N LEU A 91 15.49 -25.75 6.93
CA LEU A 91 14.94 -24.42 7.16
C LEU A 91 14.00 -24.38 8.37
N GLY A 92 13.31 -25.49 8.66
CA GLY A 92 12.46 -25.66 9.85
C GLY A 92 13.22 -26.02 11.13
N GLY A 93 14.55 -26.17 11.08
CA GLY A 93 15.40 -26.41 12.25
C GLY A 93 15.36 -27.83 12.83
N SER A 94 14.88 -28.84 12.10
CA SER A 94 14.85 -30.23 12.57
C SER A 94 15.17 -31.20 11.44
N HIS A 95 16.17 -32.07 11.59
CA HIS A 95 16.48 -33.13 10.61
C HIS A 95 16.49 -34.51 11.26
N ARG A 96 16.27 -35.56 10.46
CA ARG A 96 16.24 -36.94 10.95
C ARG A 96 17.65 -37.50 11.03
N HIS A 97 18.07 -37.85 12.24
CA HIS A 97 19.29 -38.63 12.45
C HIS A 97 19.01 -40.09 12.12
N GLN A 98 19.91 -40.74 11.38
CA GLN A 98 19.89 -42.19 11.27
C GLN A 98 20.30 -42.76 12.64
N PRO A 99 19.60 -43.76 13.21
CA PRO A 99 20.07 -44.42 14.41
C PRO A 99 21.43 -45.05 14.11
N SER A 100 22.47 -44.66 14.84
CA SER A 100 23.80 -45.23 14.64
C SER A 100 23.76 -46.72 14.96
N ALA A 101 24.22 -47.57 14.03
CA ALA A 101 24.36 -49.02 14.22
C ALA A 101 25.48 -49.41 15.21
N VAL A 102 25.72 -48.60 16.25
CA VAL A 102 26.76 -48.81 17.26
C VAL A 102 26.14 -48.67 18.65
N SER A 103 25.23 -49.59 18.99
CA SER A 103 24.80 -49.82 20.38
C SER A 103 24.34 -51.28 20.57
N GLU A 104 25.15 -52.24 20.12
CA GLU A 104 25.08 -53.64 20.56
C GLU A 104 26.50 -54.13 20.85
N ALA A 105 27.07 -53.72 21.98
CA ALA A 105 28.16 -54.42 22.68
C ALA A 105 28.45 -53.74 24.03
N SER A 106 27.64 -54.04 25.05
CA SER A 106 28.03 -54.08 26.47
C SER A 106 26.96 -54.80 27.26
#